data_AF-A0A6P2EYE4-F1
#
_entry.id   AF-A0A6P2EYE4-F1
#
_cell.length_a   1.000
_cell.length_b   1.000
_cell.length_c   1.000
_cell.angle_alpha   90.00
_cell.angle_beta   90.00
_cell.angle_gamma   90.00
#
_symmetry.space_group_name_H-M   'P 1'
#
loop_
_entity.id
_entity.type
_entity.pdbx_description
1 polymer ?
#
loop_
_entity_poly.entity_id
_entity_poly.type
_entity_poly.pdbx_seq_one_letter_code
_entity_poly.pdbx_strand_id
1 'polypeptide(L)' 'MPAKRKGLYANIHAKQERIKHGSGEHMRKPGSPGAPSEESFEKAEKTARKPKSKH' A
#
# COMPACT_ATOMS: atom_id res chain seq x y z
N MET A 1 16.27 12.46 13.85
CA MET A 1 15.10 11.58 14.10
C MET A 1 14.74 10.88 12.79
N PRO A 2 14.71 9.54 12.71
CA PRO A 2 14.33 8.87 11.47
C PRO A 2 12.89 9.24 11.09
N ALA A 3 12.68 9.68 9.86
CA ALA A 3 11.35 10.00 9.36
C ALA A 3 10.40 8.82 9.60
N LYS A 4 9.28 9.06 10.28
CA LYS A 4 8.30 8.01 10.62
C LYS A 4 7.83 7.34 9.33
N ARG A 5 8.25 6.09 9.10
CA ARG A 5 7.88 5.32 7.91
C ARG A 5 6.36 5.19 7.91
N LYS A 6 5.72 5.64 6.84
CA LYS A 6 4.27 5.52 6.67
C LYS A 6 3.89 4.03 6.59
N GLY A 7 2.69 3.67 7.05
CA GLY A 7 2.18 2.29 7.02
C GLY A 7 2.04 1.74 5.59
N LEU A 8 1.86 0.42 5.47
CA LEU A 8 1.82 -0.28 4.17
C LEU A 8 0.82 0.35 3.20
N TYR A 9 -0.44 0.54 3.62
CA TYR A 9 -1.49 1.12 2.76
C TYR A 9 -1.18 2.55 2.34
N ALA A 10 -0.55 3.36 3.20
CA ALA A 10 -0.14 4.71 2.86
C ALA A 10 0.97 4.73 1.79
N ASN A 11 1.88 3.76 1.83
CA ASN A 11 2.93 3.60 0.81
C ASN A 11 2.34 3.12 -0.52
N ILE A 12 1.40 2.16 -0.48
CA ILE A 12 0.70 1.67 -1.67
C ILE A 12 -0.06 2.82 -2.34
N HIS A 13 -0.82 3.61 -1.57
CA HIS A 13 -1.54 4.79 -2.07
C HIS A 13 -0.59 5.83 -2.66
N ALA A 14 0.49 6.17 -1.96
CA ALA A 14 1.48 7.12 -2.48
C ALA A 14 2.10 6.66 -3.81
N LYS A 15 2.35 5.35 -3.96
CA LYS A 15 2.83 4.79 -5.22
C LYS A 15 1.75 4.85 -6.32
N GLN A 16 0.50 4.50 -6.00
CA GLN A 16 -0.61 4.62 -6.94
C GLN A 16 -0.76 6.05 -7.48
N GLU A 17 -0.65 7.06 -6.61
CA GLU A 17 -0.69 8.47 -7.04
C GLU A 17 0.49 8.81 -7.95
N ARG A 18 1.72 8.39 -7.63
CA ARG A 18 2.87 8.62 -8.54
C ARG A 18 2.65 8.01 -9.92
N ILE A 19 2.14 6.77 -9.97
CA ILE A 19 1.80 6.09 -11.22
C ILE A 19 0.75 6.88 -11.99
N LYS A 20 -0.30 7.34 -11.30
CA LYS A 20 -1.37 8.16 -11.88
C LYS A 20 -0.85 9.50 -12.42
N HIS A 21 0.13 10.10 -11.76
CA HIS A 21 0.81 11.32 -12.20
C HIS A 21 1.85 11.09 -13.32
N GLY A 22 2.00 9.86 -13.81
CA GLY A 22 2.87 9.56 -14.96
C GLY A 22 4.32 9.29 -14.59
N SER A 23 4.61 8.77 -13.39
CA SER A 23 5.98 8.46 -12.98
C SER A 23 6.65 7.31 -13.74
N GLY A 24 5.95 6.64 -14.67
CA GLY A 24 6.46 5.46 -15.40
C GLY A 24 6.66 4.22 -14.51
N GLU A 25 6.28 4.27 -13.23
CA GLU A 25 6.32 3.11 -12.33
C GLU A 25 5.09 2.21 -12.57
N HIS A 26 5.19 0.94 -12.16
CA HIS A 26 4.04 0.03 -12.11
C HIS A 26 3.91 -0.65 -10.74
N MET A 27 2.69 -1.05 -10.40
CA MET A 27 2.47 -1.90 -9.24
C MET A 27 2.97 -3.31 -9.55
N ARG A 28 3.69 -3.91 -8.59
CA ARG A 28 4.14 -5.30 -8.75
C ARG A 28 2.94 -6.24 -8.64
N LYS A 29 2.96 -7.32 -9.43
CA LYS A 29 1.93 -8.34 -9.36
C LYS A 29 1.97 -9.02 -7.99
N PRO A 30 0.82 -9.34 -7.39
CA PRO A 30 0.78 -10.19 -6.20
C PRO A 30 1.58 -11.48 -6.43
N GLY A 31 2.39 -11.89 -5.45
CA GLY A 31 3.25 -13.07 -5.55
C GLY A 31 4.55 -12.90 -6.36
N SER A 32 4.77 -11.75 -7.01
CA SER A 32 6.05 -11.49 -7.68
C SER A 32 7.15 -11.09 -6.69
N PRO A 33 8.44 -11.39 -6.98
CA PRO A 33 9.56 -10.95 -6.16
C PRO A 33 9.51 -9.43 -5.89
N GLY A 34 9.44 -9.06 -4.61
CA GLY A 34 9.38 -7.66 -4.16
C GLY A 34 7.98 -7.03 -4.16
N ALA A 35 6.91 -7.79 -4.39
CA ALA A 35 5.56 -7.39 -4.02
C ALA A 35 5.36 -7.53 -2.48
N PRO A 36 4.42 -6.77 -1.88
CA PRO A 36 4.04 -7.00 -0.49
C PRO A 36 3.51 -8.42 -0.30
N SER A 37 3.94 -9.10 0.77
CA SER A 37 3.46 -10.42 1.14
C SER A 37 2.11 -10.35 1.86
N GLU A 38 1.40 -11.47 1.93
CA GLU A 38 0.17 -11.61 2.69
C GLU A 38 0.35 -11.23 4.17
N GLU A 39 1.42 -11.72 4.81
CA GLU A 39 1.80 -11.30 6.18
C GLU A 39 1.97 -9.78 6.33
N SER A 40 2.42 -9.08 5.28
CA SER A 40 2.56 -7.63 5.31
C SER A 40 1.19 -6.95 5.39
N PHE A 41 0.19 -7.50 4.70
CA PHE A 41 -1.19 -7.03 4.75
C PHE A 41 -1.84 -7.33 6.10
N GLU A 42 -1.62 -8.53 6.66
CA GLU A 42 -2.10 -8.89 8.01
C GLU A 42 -1.55 -7.93 9.08
N LYS A 43 -0.24 -7.67 9.07
CA LYS A 43 0.40 -6.71 10.00
C LYS A 43 -0.14 -5.29 9.82
N ALA A 44 -0.61 -4.95 8.62
CA ALA A 44 -1.13 -3.63 8.29
C ALA A 44 -2.66 -3.51 8.46
N GLU A 45 -3.36 -4.54 8.89
CA GLU A 45 -4.82 -4.58 9.01
C GLU A 45 -5.35 -3.40 9.86
N LYS A 46 -4.66 -3.06 10.95
CA LYS A 46 -5.00 -1.91 11.82
C LYS A 46 -4.97 -0.55 11.10
N THR A 47 -4.29 -0.47 9.96
CA THR A 47 -4.19 0.73 9.11
C THR A 47 -5.12 0.69 7.90
N ALA A 48 -5.85 -0.42 7.70
CA ALA A 48 -6.86 -0.51 6.67
C ALA A 48 -8.03 0.44 6.97
N ARG A 49 -8.62 1.02 5.92
CA ARG A 49 -9.81 1.86 6.08
C ARG A 49 -10.99 0.97 6.46
N LYS A 50 -11.81 1.42 7.42
CA LYS A 50 -13.06 0.73 7.77
C LYS A 50 -13.92 0.60 6.50
N PRO A 51 -14.50 -0.59 6.21
CA PRO A 51 -15.43 -0.72 5.11
C PRO A 51 -16.59 0.25 5.32
N LYS A 52 -17.05 0.91 4.25
CA LYS A 52 -18.27 1.72 4.34
C LYS A 52 -19.42 0.77 4.67
N SER A 53 -20.11 1.00 5.79
CA SER A 53 -21.31 0.22 6.12
C SER A 53 -22.28 0.37 4.96
N LYS A 54 -22.68 -0.75 4.36
CA LYS A 54 -23.86 -0.77 3.49
C LYS A 54 -25.05 -0.64 4.43
N HIS A 55 -25.63 0.57 4.50
CA HIS A 55 -26.98 0.74 5.01
C HIS A 55 -27.94 0.51 3.86
#